data_AF-A0A5J4V591-F1
#
_entry.id   AF-A0A5J4V591-F1
#
_cell.length_a   1.000
_cell.length_b   1.000
_cell.length_c   1.000
_cell.angle_alpha   90.00
_cell.angle_beta   90.00
_cell.angle_gamma   90.00
#
_symmetry.space_group_name_H-M   'P 1'
#
loop_
_entity.id
_entity.type
_entity.pdbx_description
1 polymer ?
#
loop_
_entity_poly.entity_id
_entity_poly.type
_entity_poly.pdbx_seq_one_letter_code
_entity_poly.pdbx_strand_id
1 'polypeptide(L)'
;MKAGVSYELDFTLSCLRSVPLKSNEQSTTISLLKEYLNSYAFIDTSLNPLGAPIGYGKHAVNININLDKINNITYSNTFDFYESIMILLNNLKDPHILFIPSCVQKEHIQLLKPLPDGQMKKYQSPEIQLQE
;
A
#
# COMPACT_ATOMS: atom_id res chain seq x y z
N MET A 1 31.23 11.90 -0.64
CA MET A 1 30.02 11.14 -1.04
C MET A 1 29.94 9.91 -0.15
N LYS A 2 28.92 9.76 0.70
CA LYS A 2 28.74 8.54 1.51
C LYS A 2 28.31 7.42 0.56
N ALA A 3 29.08 6.32 0.52
CA ALA A 3 28.71 5.12 -0.21
C ALA A 3 27.36 4.62 0.32
N GLY A 4 26.36 4.50 -0.55
CA GLY A 4 25.08 3.89 -0.21
C GLY A 4 25.29 2.39 -0.04
N VAL A 5 24.94 1.86 1.13
CA VAL A 5 24.92 0.42 1.39
C VAL A 5 23.74 -0.17 0.62
N SER A 6 23.99 -1.15 -0.25
CA SER A 6 22.95 -1.97 -0.89
C SER A 6 22.71 -3.23 -0.06
N TYR A 7 21.46 -3.68 -0.04
CA TYR A 7 21.05 -4.94 0.60
C TYR A 7 20.37 -5.81 -0.44
N GLU A 8 20.54 -7.12 -0.30
CA GLU A 8 19.79 -8.12 -1.07
C GLU A 8 18.28 -7.98 -0.78
N LEU A 9 17.47 -8.25 -1.80
CA LEU A 9 16.01 -8.15 -1.70
C LEU A 9 15.46 -9.07 -0.61
N ASP A 10 15.92 -10.32 -0.56
CA ASP A 10 15.47 -11.33 0.40
C ASP A 10 15.75 -10.92 1.85
N PHE A 11 16.91 -10.31 2.09
CA PHE A 11 17.25 -9.76 3.40
C PHE A 11 16.29 -8.64 3.80
N THR A 12 15.97 -7.75 2.86
CA THR A 12 15.06 -6.64 3.11
C THR A 12 13.63 -7.13 3.37
N LEU A 13 13.13 -8.07 2.57
CA LEU A 13 11.80 -8.65 2.75
C LEU A 13 11.68 -9.40 4.08
N SER A 14 12.72 -10.15 4.46
CA SER A 14 12.79 -10.82 5.76
C SER A 14 12.71 -9.81 6.92
N CYS A 15 13.43 -8.70 6.81
CA CYS A 15 13.36 -7.61 7.78
C CYS A 15 11.95 -7.01 7.88
N LEU A 16 11.33 -6.68 6.73
CA LEU A 16 9.97 -6.11 6.70
C LEU A 16 8.92 -7.05 7.27
N ARG A 17 9.04 -8.36 7.00
CA ARG A 17 8.14 -9.41 7.51
C ARG A 17 8.42 -9.83 8.95
N SER A 18 9.52 -9.36 9.56
CA SER A 18 9.87 -9.71 10.94
C SER A 18 8.92 -9.08 11.97
N VAL A 19 8.17 -8.04 11.59
CA VAL A 19 7.22 -7.36 12.47
C VAL A 19 5.90 -8.14 12.52
N PRO A 20 5.57 -8.78 13.66
CA PRO A 20 4.34 -9.54 13.79
C PRO A 20 3.13 -8.61 13.73
N LEU A 21 2.02 -9.12 13.19
CA LEU A 21 0.75 -8.41 13.23
C LEU A 21 0.18 -8.45 14.65
N LYS A 22 -0.25 -7.31 15.20
CA LYS A 22 -0.82 -7.28 16.57
C LYS A 22 -2.22 -7.87 16.58
N SER A 23 -2.60 -8.48 17.71
CA SER A 23 -3.96 -8.93 17.94
C SER A 23 -4.91 -7.73 17.84
N ASN A 24 -5.92 -7.81 16.97
CA ASN A 24 -6.90 -6.77 16.60
C ASN A 24 -6.49 -5.75 15.52
N GLU A 25 -5.22 -5.72 15.09
CA GLU A 25 -4.75 -4.67 14.17
C GLU A 25 -5.46 -4.75 12.82
N GLN A 26 -5.63 -5.97 12.31
CA GLN A 26 -6.33 -6.24 11.06
C GLN A 26 -7.81 -5.82 11.10
N SER A 27 -8.56 -6.31 12.08
CA SER A 27 -9.99 -5.98 12.18
C SER A 27 -10.21 -4.48 12.40
N THR A 28 -9.39 -3.84 13.22
CA THR A 28 -9.46 -2.39 13.48
C THR A 28 -9.14 -1.60 12.22
N THR A 29 -8.06 -1.94 11.52
CA THR A 29 -7.65 -1.27 10.26
C THR A 29 -8.72 -1.41 9.19
N ILE A 30 -9.26 -2.62 8.98
CA ILE A 30 -10.33 -2.84 8.00
C ILE A 30 -11.59 -2.04 8.36
N SER A 31 -11.98 -2.01 9.64
CA SER A 31 -13.13 -1.22 10.10
C SER A 31 -12.96 0.26 9.77
N LEU A 32 -11.81 0.84 10.10
CA LEU A 32 -11.50 2.23 9.81
C LEU A 32 -11.47 2.50 8.30
N LEU A 33 -10.86 1.62 7.51
CA LEU A 33 -10.83 1.76 6.04
C LEU A 33 -12.24 1.79 5.45
N LYS A 34 -13.14 0.91 5.91
CA LYS A 34 -14.54 0.93 5.48
C LYS A 34 -15.23 2.24 5.84
N GLU A 35 -14.98 2.76 7.05
CA GLU A 35 -15.53 4.05 7.49
C GLU A 35 -15.06 5.21 6.60
N TYR A 36 -13.76 5.30 6.32
CA TYR A 36 -13.21 6.34 5.42
C TYR A 36 -13.73 6.19 3.98
N LEU A 37 -13.77 4.97 3.46
CA LEU A 37 -14.19 4.70 2.08
C LEU A 37 -15.71 4.81 1.88
N ASN A 38 -16.53 4.86 2.94
CA ASN A 38 -17.94 5.22 2.81
C ASN A 38 -18.14 6.63 2.23
N SER A 39 -17.16 7.52 2.42
CA SER A 39 -17.19 8.88 1.85
C SER A 39 -16.47 8.97 0.49
N TYR A 40 -16.04 7.84 -0.08
CA TYR A 40 -15.31 7.84 -1.34
C TYR A 40 -16.26 8.12 -2.52
N ALA A 41 -16.08 9.29 -3.15
CA ALA A 41 -16.98 9.80 -4.18
C ALA A 41 -17.05 8.94 -5.45
N PHE A 42 -16.00 8.16 -5.76
CA PHE A 42 -15.93 7.36 -6.99
C PHE A 42 -16.24 5.87 -6.77
N ILE A 43 -16.90 5.50 -5.67
CA ILE A 43 -17.22 4.09 -5.37
C ILE A 43 -18.10 3.45 -6.46
N ASP A 44 -19.05 4.19 -7.02
CA ASP A 44 -19.92 3.69 -8.10
C ASP A 44 -19.14 3.52 -9.41
N THR A 45 -18.25 4.46 -9.71
CA THR A 45 -17.36 4.37 -10.87
C THR A 45 -16.34 3.25 -10.72
N SER A 46 -15.87 2.97 -9.50
CA SER A 46 -14.98 1.83 -9.27
C SER A 46 -15.70 0.50 -9.47
N LEU A 47 -16.99 0.41 -9.13
CA LEU A 47 -17.81 -0.79 -9.33
C LEU A 47 -18.20 -1.00 -10.79
N ASN A 48 -18.47 0.09 -11.51
CA ASN A 48 -18.93 0.05 -12.90
C ASN A 48 -18.20 1.12 -13.73
N PRO A 49 -16.92 0.88 -14.09
CA PRO A 49 -16.14 1.89 -14.75
C PRO A 49 -16.63 2.12 -16.18
N LEU A 50 -16.71 3.40 -16.57
CA LEU A 50 -17.10 3.80 -17.91
C LEU A 50 -15.92 3.60 -18.86
N GLY A 51 -16.10 2.85 -19.94
CA GLY A 51 -15.07 2.70 -20.97
C GLY A 51 -15.18 1.44 -21.81
N ALA A 52 -14.32 1.36 -22.83
CA ALA A 52 -14.20 0.17 -23.68
C ALA A 52 -13.71 -1.05 -22.86
N PRO A 53 -14.07 -2.28 -23.25
CA PRO A 53 -13.69 -3.51 -22.53
C PRO A 53 -12.19 -3.84 -22.54
N ILE A 54 -11.33 -2.96 -23.05
CA ILE A 54 -9.88 -3.12 -23.17
C ILE A 54 -9.22 -1.77 -22.86
N GLY A 55 -8.41 -1.67 -21.79
CA GLY A 55 -7.68 -0.45 -21.41
C GLY A 55 -7.67 -0.13 -19.90
N TYR A 56 -7.14 1.06 -19.56
CA TYR A 56 -6.95 1.55 -18.19
C TYR A 56 -8.26 1.71 -17.38
N GLY A 57 -9.41 1.76 -18.05
CA GLY A 57 -10.74 1.95 -17.45
C GLY A 57 -11.58 0.69 -17.25
N LYS A 58 -11.01 -0.52 -17.30
CA LYS A 58 -11.80 -1.79 -17.28
C LYS A 58 -11.89 -2.49 -15.91
N HIS A 59 -11.17 -2.03 -14.90
CA HIS A 59 -10.97 -2.85 -13.70
C HIS A 59 -12.00 -2.46 -12.66
N ALA A 60 -13.16 -3.12 -12.74
CA ALA A 60 -14.18 -3.00 -11.70
C ALA A 60 -13.59 -3.52 -10.38
N VAL A 61 -13.52 -2.65 -9.38
CA VAL A 61 -13.04 -2.95 -8.05
C VAL A 61 -14.19 -2.73 -7.08
N ASN A 62 -14.68 -3.82 -6.50
CA ASN A 62 -15.55 -3.77 -5.35
C ASN A 62 -14.70 -3.67 -4.07
N ILE A 63 -14.50 -2.45 -3.60
CA ILE A 63 -13.66 -2.15 -2.44
C ILE A 63 -14.12 -2.93 -1.22
N ASN A 64 -15.42 -2.89 -0.92
CA ASN A 64 -16.00 -3.50 0.28
C ASN A 64 -15.81 -5.03 0.29
N ILE A 65 -16.13 -5.71 -0.81
CA ILE A 65 -15.91 -7.16 -0.93
C ILE A 65 -14.43 -7.52 -0.81
N ASN A 66 -13.53 -6.73 -1.39
CA ASN A 66 -12.10 -7.02 -1.28
C ASN A 66 -11.54 -6.75 0.12
N LEU A 67 -12.02 -5.71 0.82
CA LEU A 67 -11.69 -5.51 2.24
C LEU A 67 -12.19 -6.66 3.11
N ASP A 68 -13.38 -7.22 2.83
CA ASP A 68 -13.88 -8.41 3.53
C ASP A 68 -13.02 -9.65 3.25
N LYS A 69 -12.57 -9.83 2.00
CA LYS A 69 -11.62 -10.91 1.66
C LYS A 69 -10.32 -10.76 2.43
N ILE A 70 -9.73 -9.57 2.45
CA ILE A 70 -8.51 -9.29 3.21
C ILE A 70 -8.75 -9.59 4.69
N ASN A 71 -9.88 -9.17 5.26
CA ASN A 71 -10.20 -9.42 6.66
C ASN A 71 -10.34 -10.92 7.02
N ASN A 72 -10.69 -11.77 6.05
CA ASN A 72 -10.82 -13.21 6.23
C ASN A 72 -9.51 -13.99 5.98
N ILE A 73 -8.46 -13.34 5.47
CA ILE A 73 -7.14 -13.95 5.32
C ILE A 73 -6.39 -13.86 6.65
N THR A 74 -5.72 -14.96 7.04
CA THR A 74 -4.83 -14.96 8.20
C THR A 74 -3.45 -14.45 7.79
N TYR A 75 -3.08 -13.27 8.29
CA TYR A 75 -1.73 -12.72 8.12
C TYR A 75 -0.88 -12.98 9.37
N SER A 76 0.38 -13.34 9.17
CA SER A 76 1.36 -13.53 10.26
C SER A 76 2.14 -12.26 10.59
N ASN A 77 2.29 -11.36 9.62
CA ASN A 77 3.11 -10.18 9.72
C ASN A 77 2.39 -8.94 9.18
N THR A 78 2.85 -7.79 9.64
CA THR A 78 2.26 -6.49 9.35
C THR A 78 2.47 -6.07 7.89
N PHE A 79 3.60 -6.47 7.29
CA PHE A 79 3.96 -6.10 5.93
C PHE A 79 2.99 -6.69 4.89
N ASP A 80 2.78 -8.01 4.90
CA ASP A 80 1.90 -8.69 3.94
C ASP A 80 0.42 -8.23 4.08
N PHE A 81 0.01 -7.92 5.32
CA PHE A 81 -1.32 -7.37 5.60
C PHE A 81 -1.51 -5.99 4.94
N TYR A 82 -0.60 -5.04 5.20
CA TYR A 82 -0.69 -3.71 4.61
C TYR A 82 -0.42 -3.69 3.11
N GLU A 83 0.46 -4.55 2.61
CA GLU A 83 0.67 -4.73 1.17
C GLU A 83 -0.64 -5.10 0.46
N SER A 84 -1.44 -6.01 1.04
CA SER A 84 -2.73 -6.41 0.48
C SER A 84 -3.71 -5.23 0.37
N ILE A 85 -3.72 -4.34 1.36
CA ILE A 85 -4.51 -3.10 1.33
C ILE A 85 -3.99 -2.14 0.26
N MET A 86 -2.66 -1.93 0.19
CA MET A 86 -2.05 -1.05 -0.80
C MET A 86 -2.32 -1.52 -2.23
N ILE A 87 -2.22 -2.82 -2.50
CA ILE A 87 -2.55 -3.41 -3.80
C ILE A 87 -4.02 -3.16 -4.15
N LEU A 88 -4.94 -3.37 -3.20
CA LEU A 88 -6.37 -3.10 -3.41
C LEU A 88 -6.62 -1.64 -3.83
N LEU A 89 -6.04 -0.68 -3.08
CA LEU A 89 -6.25 0.74 -3.36
C LEU A 89 -5.56 1.18 -4.66
N ASN A 90 -4.39 0.64 -4.98
CA ASN A 90 -3.72 0.86 -6.27
C ASN A 90 -4.52 0.30 -7.47
N ASN A 91 -5.38 -0.69 -7.25
CA ASN A 91 -6.26 -1.20 -8.29
C ASN A 91 -7.43 -0.27 -8.59
N LEU A 92 -7.73 0.70 -7.72
CA LEU A 92 -8.74 1.74 -7.99
C LEU A 92 -8.31 2.71 -9.08
N LYS A 93 -7.01 2.78 -9.38
CA LYS A 93 -6.44 3.74 -10.35
C LYS A 93 -6.81 5.19 -10.06
N ASP A 94 -7.08 5.51 -8.79
CA ASP A 94 -7.33 6.88 -8.34
C ASP A 94 -6.07 7.46 -7.69
N PRO A 95 -5.44 8.49 -8.29
CA PRO A 95 -4.28 9.14 -7.71
C PRO A 95 -4.57 9.91 -6.41
N HIS A 96 -5.84 10.15 -6.08
CA HIS A 96 -6.26 10.87 -4.86
C HIS A 96 -6.45 9.94 -3.65
N ILE A 97 -6.44 8.62 -3.86
CA ILE A 97 -6.40 7.66 -2.76
C ILE A 97 -4.95 7.31 -2.46
N LEU A 98 -4.55 7.55 -1.22
CA LEU A 98 -3.25 7.14 -0.70
C LEU A 98 -3.44 6.45 0.65
N PHE A 99 -2.85 5.27 0.79
CA PHE A 99 -2.76 4.58 2.07
C PHE A 99 -1.31 4.55 2.52
N ILE A 100 -1.05 5.16 3.68
CA ILE A 100 0.27 5.19 4.30
C ILE A 100 0.17 4.43 5.62
N PRO A 101 0.72 3.21 5.72
CA PRO A 101 0.68 2.45 6.95
C PRO A 101 1.49 3.15 8.05
N SER A 102 1.08 2.97 9.31
CA SER A 102 1.64 3.67 10.48
C SER A 102 3.15 3.48 10.64
N CYS A 103 3.67 2.31 10.26
CA CYS A 103 5.10 1.99 10.29
C CYS A 103 5.94 2.75 9.25
N VAL A 104 5.30 3.49 8.34
CA VAL A 104 5.94 4.21 7.23
C VAL A 104 5.84 5.74 7.41
N GLN A 105 5.11 6.23 8.41
CA GLN A 105 4.82 7.66 8.59
C GLN A 105 5.89 8.47 9.34
N LYS A 106 6.73 7.83 10.17
CA LYS A 106 7.61 8.56 11.12
C LYS A 106 9.11 8.40 10.91
N GLU A 107 9.49 7.68 9.88
CA GLU A 107 10.88 7.50 9.52
C GLU A 107 10.99 7.99 8.09
N HIS A 108 11.98 8.85 7.81
CA HIS A 108 12.43 9.12 6.46
C HIS A 108 12.35 7.82 5.67
N ILE A 109 11.35 7.67 4.80
CA ILE A 109 11.25 6.52 3.92
C ILE A 109 12.49 6.67 3.06
N GLN A 110 13.56 5.97 3.45
CA GLN A 110 14.67 5.66 2.59
C GLN A 110 14.03 4.78 1.54
N LEU A 111 13.48 5.43 0.52
CA LEU A 111 12.77 4.82 -0.58
C LEU A 111 13.75 3.83 -1.19
N LEU A 112 13.60 2.56 -0.89
CA LEU A 112 14.44 1.53 -1.47
C LEU A 112 13.91 1.35 -2.90
N LYS A 113 14.62 1.91 -3.88
CA LYS A 113 14.28 1.71 -5.28
C LYS A 113 14.90 0.38 -5.73
N PRO A 114 14.10 -0.54 -6.28
CA PRO A 114 14.64 -1.73 -6.93
C PRO A 114 15.41 -1.31 -8.18
N LEU A 115 16.63 -1.83 -8.32
CA LEU A 115 17.47 -1.70 -9.49
C LEU A 115 17.28 -2.90 -10.44
N PRO A 116 17.66 -2.76 -11.72
CA PRO A 116 17.53 -3.83 -12.72
C PRO A 116 18.27 -5.13 -12.39
N ASP A 117 19.22 -5.07 -11.46
CA ASP A 117 20.04 -6.18 -10.97
C ASP A 117 19.46 -6.87 -9.72
N GLY A 118 18.27 -6.47 -9.26
CA GLY A 118 17.63 -7.02 -8.07
C GLY A 118 18.08 -6.39 -6.74
N GLN A 119 18.99 -5.42 -6.78
CA GLN A 119 19.45 -4.72 -5.58
C GLN A 119 18.52 -3.56 -5.20
N MET A 120 18.44 -3.27 -3.90
CA MET A 120 17.66 -2.16 -3.35
C MET A 120 18.60 -1.01 -2.98
N LYS A 121 18.43 0.18 -3.58
CA LYS A 121 19.22 1.39 -3.23
C LYS A 121 18.42 2.37 -2.40
N LYS A 122 19.04 2.91 -1.35
CA LYS A 122 18.52 4.03 -0.55
C LYS A 122 18.32 5.25 -1.45
N TYR A 123 17.09 5.70 -1.57
CA TYR A 123 16.74 6.96 -2.22
C TYR A 123 16.38 7.98 -1.14
N GLN A 124 17.09 9.10 -1.15
CA GLN A 124 16.74 10.27 -0.36
C GLN A 124 15.68 11.04 -1.14
N SER A 125 14.45 11.15 -0.63
CA SER A 125 13.45 12.03 -1.23
C SER A 125 13.98 13.47 -1.15
N PRO A 126 13.85 14.30 -2.20
CA PRO A 126 13.93 15.74 -2.01
C PRO A 126 12.88 16.15 -0.97
N GLU A 127 13.28 17.00 -0.05
CA GLU A 127 12.42 17.56 1.00
C GLU A 127 11.17 18.17 0.33
N ILE A 128 9.99 17.67 0.67
CA ILE A 128 8.74 18.37 0.37
C ILE A 128 8.73 19.56 1.33
N GLN A 129 9.17 20.73 0.86
CA GLN A 129 8.90 21.97 1.56
C GLN A 129 7.41 22.25 1.46
N LEU A 130 6.68 21.93 2.52
CA LEU A 130 5.37 22.52 2.78
C LEU A 130 5.61 24.01 3.01
N GLN A 131 5.28 24.82 2.00
CA GLN A 131 5.10 26.26 2.22
C GLN A 131 3.81 26.43 3.04
N GLU A 132 3.93 27.07 4.19
CA GLU A 132 2.82 27.61 5.00
C GLU A 132 1.96 28.62 4.22
#